data_AF-A0A951IZ25-F1
#
_entry.id   AF-A0A951IZ25-F1
#
_cell.length_a   1.000
_cell.length_b   1.000
_cell.length_c   1.000
_cell.angle_alpha   90.00
_cell.angle_beta   90.00
_cell.angle_gamma   90.00
#
_symmetry.space_group_name_H-M   'P 1'
#
loop_
_entity.id
_entity.type
_entity.pdbx_description
1 polymer ?
#
loop_
_entity_poly.entity_id
_entity_poly.type
_entity_poly.pdbx_seq_one_letter_code
_entity_poly.pdbx_strand_id
1 'polypeptide(L)'
;MKKHSSCLSFLFLISGLLLFSCVEDDENTNGTPLINSSFEASEAIEGEFEANGSFVAQYVPEFELYVNGFDFYDASNAANSEFLIGIQIYDEAEIELTTGIYTLRNSYLAGGDLGRMGVGVTWWDENRNATIYSEVEQGILRIRGISETRIWGDFMFDIISPQSGDKLVVRDGQFDIRR
;
A
#
# COMPACT_ATOMS: atom_id res chain seq x y z
N MET A 1 -2.15 -34.94 58.91
CA MET A 1 -1.64 -35.95 57.96
C MET A 1 -1.32 -35.25 56.65
N LYS A 2 -0.03 -35.18 56.31
CA LYS A 2 0.48 -34.63 55.05
C LYS A 2 0.23 -35.63 53.93
N LYS A 3 -0.25 -35.18 52.78
CA LYS A 3 -0.04 -35.87 51.51
C LYS A 3 0.83 -34.98 50.63
N HIS A 4 2.09 -35.38 50.52
CA HIS A 4 3.01 -35.00 49.46
C HIS A 4 2.58 -35.70 48.17
N SER A 5 2.68 -34.98 47.05
CA SER A 5 3.04 -35.47 45.72
C SER A 5 2.90 -34.31 44.75
N SER A 6 3.75 -34.09 43.76
CA SER A 6 5.17 -34.37 43.55
C SER A 6 5.50 -33.41 42.41
N CYS A 7 6.63 -32.73 42.51
CA CYS A 7 7.21 -31.93 41.44
C CYS A 7 7.40 -32.83 40.20
N LEU A 8 6.98 -32.36 39.02
CA LEU A 8 7.48 -32.93 37.76
C LEU A 8 7.92 -31.77 36.86
N SER A 9 9.17 -31.36 37.06
CA SER A 9 9.96 -30.61 36.10
C SER A 9 10.08 -31.45 34.82
N PHE A 10 9.74 -30.87 33.66
CA PHE A 10 10.13 -31.41 32.37
C PHE A 10 11.20 -30.51 31.77
N LEU A 11 12.44 -30.76 32.20
CA LEU A 11 13.68 -30.30 31.60
C LEU A 11 14.49 -31.57 31.30
N PHE A 12 15.38 -31.47 30.31
CA PHE A 12 16.15 -32.52 29.63
C PHE A 12 15.40 -33.16 28.44
N LEU A 13 16.01 -33.40 27.28
CA LEU A 13 17.28 -33.06 26.64
C LEU A 13 17.18 -33.81 25.30
N ILE A 14 17.64 -33.23 24.19
CA ILE A 14 18.53 -33.85 23.20
C ILE A 14 18.78 -32.79 22.14
N SER A 15 19.81 -32.01 22.43
CA SER A 15 20.75 -31.50 21.47
C SER A 15 21.38 -32.65 20.66
N GLY A 16 21.44 -32.49 19.34
CA GLY A 16 22.42 -33.17 18.51
C GLY A 16 21.83 -33.92 17.32
N LEU A 17 21.85 -33.27 16.16
CA LEU A 17 22.61 -33.72 15.00
C LEU A 17 22.57 -32.63 13.91
N LEU A 18 23.46 -31.65 14.08
CA LEU A 18 24.07 -30.95 12.95
C LEU A 18 24.95 -31.96 12.21
N LEU A 19 24.47 -32.51 11.09
CA LEU A 19 25.33 -32.98 10.00
C LEU A 19 24.57 -32.86 8.67
N PHE A 20 25.08 -31.98 7.82
CA PHE A 20 25.09 -32.00 6.36
C PHE A 20 23.83 -32.52 5.64
N SER A 21 23.07 -31.59 5.10
CA SER A 21 22.71 -31.71 3.68
C SER A 21 23.25 -30.48 2.97
N CYS A 22 24.42 -30.64 2.34
CA CYS A 22 24.75 -29.87 1.16
C CYS A 22 23.70 -30.22 0.11
N VAL A 23 22.81 -29.29 -0.18
CA VAL A 23 22.21 -29.18 -1.50
C VAL A 23 22.81 -27.89 -2.05
N GLU A 24 23.88 -28.07 -2.84
CA GLU A 24 24.22 -27.11 -3.88
C GLU A 24 23.03 -27.15 -4.85
N ASP A 25 22.21 -26.10 -4.80
CA ASP A 25 21.41 -25.69 -5.94
C ASP A 25 21.82 -24.25 -6.24
N ASP A 26 22.60 -24.14 -7.31
CA ASP A 26 23.09 -22.91 -7.89
C ASP A 26 21.91 -22.22 -8.59
N GLU A 27 21.05 -21.54 -7.82
CA GLU A 27 20.24 -20.46 -8.34
C GLU A 27 20.53 -19.20 -7.53
N ASN A 28 21.27 -18.30 -8.17
CA ASN A 28 21.47 -16.91 -7.82
C ASN A 28 20.11 -16.20 -7.63
N THR A 29 19.46 -16.43 -6.50
CA THR A 29 18.44 -15.56 -5.96
C THR A 29 19.18 -14.36 -5.40
N ASN A 30 19.37 -13.35 -6.25
CA ASN A 30 19.48 -11.96 -5.80
C ASN A 30 18.22 -11.68 -4.97
N GLY A 31 18.28 -11.99 -3.68
CA GLY A 31 17.26 -11.69 -2.69
C GLY A 31 17.18 -10.18 -2.55
N THR A 32 16.38 -9.57 -3.42
CA THR A 32 15.95 -8.18 -3.26
C THR A 32 15.12 -8.18 -1.98
N PRO A 33 15.43 -7.37 -0.95
CA PRO A 33 14.52 -7.26 0.17
C PRO A 33 13.29 -6.52 -0.36
N LEU A 34 12.24 -7.28 -0.71
CA LEU A 34 10.91 -6.77 -0.98
C LEU A 34 10.40 -6.19 0.33
N ILE A 35 10.44 -4.88 0.44
CA ILE A 35 9.50 -4.18 1.31
C ILE A 35 8.57 -3.46 0.35
N ASN A 36 7.47 -4.14 0.08
CA ASN A 36 6.32 -3.61 -0.62
C ASN A 36 5.51 -2.74 0.35
N SER A 37 4.72 -1.85 -0.21
CA SER A 37 3.91 -0.91 0.57
C SER A 37 2.89 -1.69 1.40
N SER A 38 2.50 -1.16 2.54
CA SER A 38 1.52 -1.82 3.40
C SER A 38 0.56 -0.82 4.01
N PHE A 39 -0.62 -1.27 4.38
CA PHE A 39 -1.58 -0.44 5.08
C PHE A 39 -2.54 -1.27 5.93
N GLU A 40 -3.02 -0.66 7.01
CA GLU A 40 -4.17 -1.15 7.76
C GLU A 40 -5.43 -0.47 7.24
N ALA A 41 -6.41 -1.26 6.84
CA ALA A 41 -7.76 -0.80 6.51
C ALA A 41 -8.79 -1.36 7.48
N SER A 42 -9.79 -0.54 7.80
CA SER A 42 -10.92 -0.91 8.66
C SER A 42 -12.24 -0.39 8.09
N GLU A 43 -13.34 -0.87 8.69
CA GLU A 43 -14.74 -0.59 8.34
C GLU A 43 -15.23 -1.38 7.11
N ALA A 44 -15.32 -0.78 5.92
CA ALA A 44 -15.82 -1.48 4.72
C ALA A 44 -14.97 -2.69 4.34
N ILE A 45 -13.67 -2.63 4.64
CA ILE A 45 -12.69 -3.69 4.45
C ILE A 45 -11.82 -3.71 5.70
N GLU A 46 -11.72 -4.86 6.38
CA GLU A 46 -10.90 -5.03 7.58
C GLU A 46 -9.66 -5.88 7.28
N GLY A 47 -8.47 -5.38 7.61
CA GLY A 47 -7.23 -6.15 7.53
C GLY A 47 -5.94 -5.33 7.38
N GLU A 48 -4.82 -6.04 7.47
CA GLU A 48 -3.51 -5.55 7.04
C GLU A 48 -3.23 -6.06 5.62
N PHE A 49 -2.77 -5.19 4.75
CA PHE A 49 -2.56 -5.48 3.33
C PHE A 49 -1.10 -5.24 2.96
N GLU A 50 -0.52 -6.19 2.23
CA GLU A 50 0.72 -5.98 1.49
C GLU A 50 0.38 -5.64 0.03
N ALA A 51 1.00 -4.61 -0.52
CA ALA A 51 0.72 -4.10 -1.86
C ALA A 51 1.99 -3.73 -2.61
N ASN A 52 2.06 -4.10 -3.89
CA ASN A 52 3.07 -3.59 -4.79
C ASN A 52 2.83 -2.09 -5.03
N GLY A 53 3.89 -1.29 -4.97
CA GLY A 53 3.82 0.13 -5.26
C GLY A 53 4.52 0.45 -6.58
N SER A 54 3.90 1.28 -7.42
CA SER A 54 4.49 1.77 -8.65
C SER A 54 4.35 3.27 -8.79
N PHE A 55 5.35 3.88 -9.45
CA PHE A 55 5.36 5.30 -9.76
C PHE A 55 4.64 5.56 -11.09
N VAL A 56 3.73 6.53 -11.11
CA VAL A 56 2.99 6.94 -12.30
C VAL A 56 3.39 8.37 -12.67
N ALA A 57 3.83 8.57 -13.91
CA ALA A 57 4.02 9.89 -14.50
C ALA A 57 3.51 9.87 -15.94
N GLN A 58 2.46 10.64 -16.23
CA GLN A 58 1.82 10.66 -17.54
C GLN A 58 1.08 11.98 -17.80
N TYR A 59 0.81 12.26 -19.08
CA TYR A 59 -0.11 13.31 -19.49
C TYR A 59 -1.42 12.65 -19.95
N VAL A 60 -2.57 13.13 -19.46
CA VAL A 60 -3.90 12.59 -19.78
C VAL A 60 -4.61 13.58 -20.72
N PRO A 61 -4.64 13.31 -22.05
CA PRO A 61 -5.10 14.30 -23.02
C PRO A 61 -6.58 14.66 -22.92
N GLU A 62 -7.42 13.74 -22.45
CA GLU A 62 -8.86 13.96 -22.28
C GLU A 62 -9.17 15.12 -21.31
N PHE A 63 -8.29 15.31 -20.33
CA PHE A 63 -8.45 16.30 -19.27
C PHE A 63 -7.42 17.42 -19.35
N GLU A 64 -6.45 17.33 -20.27
CA GLU A 64 -5.32 18.26 -20.40
C GLU A 64 -4.50 18.41 -19.12
N LEU A 65 -4.31 17.30 -18.39
CA LEU A 65 -3.60 17.29 -17.10
C LEU A 65 -2.35 16.42 -17.13
N TYR A 66 -1.28 16.91 -16.50
CA TYR A 66 -0.15 16.10 -16.06
C TYR A 66 -0.52 15.40 -14.77
N VAL A 67 -0.24 14.11 -14.67
CA VAL A 67 -0.48 13.27 -13.50
C VAL A 67 0.83 12.68 -13.02
N ASN A 68 1.13 12.83 -11.74
CA ASN A 68 2.29 12.29 -11.08
C ASN A 68 1.85 11.62 -9.77
N GLY A 69 2.31 10.42 -9.42
CA GLY A 69 1.77 9.75 -8.24
C GLY A 69 2.26 8.33 -7.99
N PHE A 70 1.50 7.66 -7.14
CA PHE A 70 1.78 6.33 -6.63
C PHE A 70 0.52 5.47 -6.77
N ASP A 71 0.68 4.29 -7.36
CA ASP A 71 -0.36 3.27 -7.39
C ASP A 71 0.06 2.09 -6.51
N PHE A 72 -0.84 1.65 -5.64
CA PHE A 72 -0.68 0.49 -4.77
C PHE A 72 -1.71 -0.57 -5.12
N TYR A 73 -1.29 -1.82 -5.28
CA TYR A 73 -2.16 -2.90 -5.73
C TYR A 73 -1.64 -4.27 -5.23
N ASP A 74 -2.54 -5.20 -4.90
CA ASP A 74 -2.22 -6.52 -4.33
C ASP A 74 -1.69 -7.57 -5.31
N ALA A 75 -1.86 -7.37 -6.63
CA ALA A 75 -1.40 -8.33 -7.63
C ALA A 75 -0.01 -7.98 -8.18
N SER A 76 0.51 -8.84 -9.05
CA SER A 76 1.77 -8.60 -9.78
C SER A 76 1.70 -7.38 -10.71
N ASN A 77 0.49 -6.94 -11.07
CA ASN A 77 0.23 -5.71 -11.81
C ASN A 77 -1.17 -5.17 -11.48
N ALA A 78 -1.35 -3.87 -11.68
CA ALA A 78 -2.62 -3.17 -11.46
C ALA A 78 -3.83 -3.76 -12.20
N ALA A 79 -3.63 -4.31 -13.41
CA ALA A 79 -4.73 -4.82 -14.24
C ALA A 79 -5.36 -6.09 -13.67
N ASN A 80 -4.62 -6.86 -12.88
CA ASN A 80 -5.07 -8.13 -12.31
C ASN A 80 -5.34 -8.06 -10.80
N SER A 81 -5.40 -6.85 -10.24
CA SER A 81 -5.56 -6.66 -8.80
C SER A 81 -7.01 -6.81 -8.32
N GLU A 82 -7.18 -7.25 -7.08
CA GLU A 82 -8.46 -7.17 -6.36
C GLU A 82 -8.68 -5.77 -5.76
N PHE A 83 -7.61 -5.00 -5.55
CA PHE A 83 -7.70 -3.57 -5.23
C PHE A 83 -6.59 -2.71 -5.83
N LEU A 84 -6.89 -1.43 -6.01
CA LEU A 84 -5.95 -0.40 -6.41
C LEU A 84 -6.19 0.88 -5.62
N ILE A 85 -5.15 1.40 -5.00
CA ILE A 85 -5.15 2.73 -4.37
C ILE A 85 -4.22 3.62 -5.21
N GLY A 86 -4.78 4.62 -5.87
CA GLY A 86 -4.02 5.63 -6.59
C GLY A 86 -3.96 6.92 -5.78
N ILE A 87 -2.76 7.32 -5.33
CA ILE A 87 -2.49 8.62 -4.72
C ILE A 87 -1.79 9.49 -5.77
N GLN A 88 -2.49 10.50 -6.30
CA GLN A 88 -2.08 11.18 -7.52
C GLN A 88 -2.13 12.69 -7.36
N ILE A 89 -1.08 13.40 -7.75
CA ILE A 89 -1.09 14.84 -7.97
C ILE A 89 -1.33 15.11 -9.47
N TYR A 90 -2.19 16.08 -9.77
CA TYR A 90 -2.50 16.48 -11.13
C TYR A 90 -2.61 18.00 -11.23
N ASP A 91 -2.20 18.54 -12.37
CA ASP A 91 -2.13 19.96 -12.67
C ASP A 91 -2.03 20.16 -14.20
N GLU A 92 -2.37 21.34 -14.68
CA GLU A 92 -2.24 21.73 -16.09
C GLU A 92 -0.77 21.89 -16.50
N ALA A 93 0.11 22.16 -15.52
CA ALA A 93 1.56 22.21 -15.69
C ALA A 93 2.23 20.91 -15.19
N GLU A 94 3.43 20.62 -15.70
CA GLU A 94 4.24 19.51 -15.20
C GLU A 94 4.59 19.71 -13.72
N ILE A 95 4.46 18.63 -12.93
CA ILE A 95 4.64 18.65 -11.48
C ILE A 95 5.76 17.71 -11.08
N GLU A 96 6.69 18.22 -10.28
CA GLU A 96 7.70 17.41 -9.61
C GLU A 96 7.27 17.08 -8.17
N LEU A 97 7.38 15.81 -7.78
CA LEU A 97 7.16 15.39 -6.40
C LEU A 97 8.35 15.81 -5.52
N THR A 98 8.04 16.37 -4.35
CA THR A 98 9.06 16.76 -3.37
C THR A 98 8.80 16.11 -2.01
N THR A 99 9.79 16.12 -1.11
CA THR A 99 9.58 15.67 0.28
C THR A 99 8.70 16.67 1.03
N GLY A 100 7.77 16.20 1.85
CA GLY A 100 6.86 17.09 2.59
C GLY A 100 5.60 16.41 3.08
N ILE A 101 4.70 17.22 3.66
CA ILE A 101 3.35 16.80 4.06
C ILE A 101 2.36 17.43 3.08
N TYR A 102 1.50 16.60 2.52
CA TYR A 102 0.47 16.98 1.57
C TYR A 102 -0.90 16.60 2.12
N THR A 103 -1.87 17.48 1.94
CA THR A 103 -3.28 17.17 2.21
C THR A 103 -3.85 16.48 0.98
N LEU A 104 -4.42 15.30 1.19
CA LEU A 104 -5.16 14.57 0.15
C LEU A 104 -6.60 15.08 0.12
N ARG A 105 -7.13 15.22 -1.09
CA ARG A 105 -8.51 15.65 -1.33
C ARG A 105 -9.22 14.67 -2.24
N ASN A 106 -10.53 14.80 -2.32
CA ASN A 106 -11.30 14.11 -3.35
C ASN A 106 -10.91 14.67 -4.71
N SER A 107 -10.47 13.78 -5.59
CA SER A 107 -10.38 14.08 -7.01
C SER A 107 -10.26 12.80 -7.81
N TYR A 108 -11.26 12.57 -8.64
CA TYR A 108 -11.13 11.64 -9.76
C TYR A 108 -10.73 12.42 -11.00
N LEU A 109 -10.18 11.71 -11.99
CA LEU A 109 -9.63 12.20 -13.25
C LEU A 109 -10.51 13.18 -14.07
N ALA A 110 -11.72 13.54 -13.64
CA ALA A 110 -12.55 14.56 -14.29
C ALA A 110 -12.99 15.68 -13.32
N GLY A 111 -12.21 16.76 -13.26
CA GLY A 111 -12.73 18.09 -12.89
C GLY A 111 -12.81 18.45 -11.41
N GLY A 112 -11.93 17.90 -10.57
CA GLY A 112 -11.67 18.48 -9.24
C GLY A 112 -11.07 19.90 -9.35
N ASP A 113 -11.10 20.68 -8.26
CA ASP A 113 -10.46 22.00 -8.23
C ASP A 113 -9.01 21.90 -8.74
N LEU A 114 -8.64 22.78 -9.67
CA LEU A 114 -7.32 22.81 -10.29
C LEU A 114 -6.24 23.07 -9.23
N GLY A 115 -5.32 22.12 -9.16
CA GLY A 115 -4.29 21.98 -8.14
C GLY A 115 -4.80 21.29 -6.88
N ARG A 116 -3.95 20.40 -6.35
CA ARG A 116 -3.99 19.76 -5.00
C ARG A 116 -4.49 18.31 -4.99
N MET A 117 -3.65 17.41 -5.47
CA MET A 117 -3.46 16.05 -4.93
C MET A 117 -4.70 15.25 -4.45
N GLY A 118 -4.97 14.16 -5.15
CA GLY A 118 -6.05 13.22 -4.94
C GLY A 118 -5.66 11.86 -4.37
N VAL A 119 -6.67 11.16 -3.88
CA VAL A 119 -6.64 9.69 -3.78
C VAL A 119 -7.93 9.11 -4.35
N GLY A 120 -7.79 8.02 -5.10
CA GLY A 120 -8.89 7.17 -5.55
C GLY A 120 -8.62 5.73 -5.16
N VAL A 121 -9.65 5.03 -4.67
CA VAL A 121 -9.55 3.60 -4.38
C VAL A 121 -10.53 2.85 -5.26
N THR A 122 -10.04 1.85 -5.97
CA THR A 122 -10.84 0.92 -6.76
C THR A 122 -10.77 -0.46 -6.12
N TRP A 123 -11.91 -1.05 -5.85
CA TRP A 123 -12.03 -2.42 -5.36
C TRP A 123 -12.78 -3.27 -6.38
N TRP A 124 -12.27 -4.44 -6.71
CA TRP A 124 -12.91 -5.38 -7.64
C TRP A 124 -13.58 -6.52 -6.88
N ASP A 125 -14.81 -6.86 -7.26
CA ASP A 125 -15.49 -8.06 -6.75
C ASP A 125 -15.07 -9.34 -7.51
N GLU A 126 -15.59 -10.49 -7.09
CA GLU A 126 -15.35 -11.80 -7.72
C GLU A 126 -15.71 -11.83 -9.23
N ASN A 127 -16.62 -10.95 -9.66
CA ASN A 127 -17.08 -10.83 -11.04
C ASN A 127 -16.35 -9.73 -11.83
N ARG A 128 -15.30 -9.13 -11.26
CA ARG A 128 -14.53 -8.01 -11.83
C ARG A 128 -15.35 -6.73 -12.03
N ASN A 129 -16.40 -6.52 -11.24
CA ASN A 129 -17.05 -5.22 -11.15
C ASN A 129 -16.27 -4.31 -10.21
N ALA A 130 -15.99 -3.09 -10.66
CA ALA A 130 -15.24 -2.11 -9.89
C ALA A 130 -16.17 -1.24 -9.02
N THR A 131 -15.89 -1.17 -7.73
CA THR A 131 -16.41 -0.15 -6.80
C THR A 131 -15.37 0.94 -6.62
N ILE A 132 -15.75 2.19 -6.85
CA ILE A 132 -14.84 3.34 -6.76
C ILE A 132 -15.19 4.15 -5.53
N TYR A 133 -14.20 4.35 -4.66
CA TYR A 133 -14.25 5.26 -3.53
C TYR A 133 -13.48 6.53 -3.93
N SER A 134 -14.09 7.69 -3.73
CA SER A 134 -13.51 8.97 -4.18
C SER A 134 -13.64 10.10 -3.16
N GLU A 135 -14.57 10.04 -2.20
CA GLU A 135 -14.77 11.14 -1.26
C GLU A 135 -13.85 11.04 -0.05
N VAL A 136 -12.81 11.87 0.01
CA VAL A 136 -11.74 11.79 1.00
C VAL A 136 -12.00 12.71 2.19
N GLU A 137 -11.92 12.15 3.40
CA GLU A 137 -11.89 12.85 4.68
C GLU A 137 -10.51 12.69 5.33
N GLN A 138 -10.02 13.76 5.98
CA GLN A 138 -8.82 13.72 6.83
C GLN A 138 -7.54 13.15 6.15
N GLY A 139 -7.45 13.25 4.82
CA GLY A 139 -6.38 12.63 4.05
C GLY A 139 -5.04 13.36 4.14
N ILE A 140 -3.98 12.62 4.44
CA ILE A 140 -2.60 13.11 4.56
C ILE A 140 -1.65 12.15 3.85
N LEU A 141 -0.74 12.68 3.03
CA LEU A 141 0.46 12.00 2.56
C LEU A 141 1.69 12.68 3.15
N ARG A 142 2.63 11.91 3.67
CA ARG A 142 3.97 12.37 4.03
C ARG A 142 5.01 11.66 3.17
N ILE A 143 5.68 12.41 2.30
CA ILE A 143 6.86 11.92 1.58
C ILE A 143 8.08 12.20 2.46
N ARG A 144 8.70 11.13 2.97
CA ARG A 144 9.87 11.23 3.87
C ARG A 144 11.18 11.35 3.12
N GLY A 145 11.29 10.73 1.95
CA GLY A 145 12.50 10.79 1.16
C GLY A 145 12.28 10.40 -0.29
N ILE A 146 13.07 11.02 -1.15
CA ILE A 146 13.18 10.75 -2.59
C ILE A 146 14.67 10.61 -2.89
N SER A 147 15.04 9.54 -3.59
CA SER A 147 16.36 9.34 -4.19
C SER A 147 16.18 8.94 -5.66
N GLU A 148 17.29 8.77 -6.36
CA GLU A 148 17.28 8.33 -7.77
C GLU A 148 16.57 6.98 -7.96
N THR A 149 16.62 6.11 -6.95
CA THR A 149 16.14 4.73 -7.00
C THR A 149 15.01 4.41 -6.05
N ARG A 150 14.56 5.36 -5.21
CA ARG A 150 13.64 5.06 -4.11
C ARG A 150 12.80 6.27 -3.71
N ILE A 151 11.52 6.02 -3.42
CA ILE A 151 10.61 7.00 -2.79
C ILE A 151 9.90 6.30 -1.63
N TRP A 152 9.86 6.93 -0.46
CA TRP A 152 9.22 6.34 0.72
C TRP A 152 8.54 7.36 1.61
N GLY A 153 7.54 6.89 2.37
CA GLY A 153 6.72 7.75 3.21
C GLY A 153 5.54 7.03 3.85
N ASP A 154 4.57 7.81 4.32
CA ASP A 154 3.36 7.33 4.97
C ASP A 154 2.12 8.04 4.42
N PHE A 155 0.96 7.41 4.49
CA PHE A 155 -0.33 8.01 4.18
C PHE A 155 -1.41 7.53 5.14
N MET A 156 -2.42 8.38 5.33
CA MET A 156 -3.67 8.03 6.00
C MET A 156 -4.80 8.77 5.32
N PHE A 157 -5.97 8.15 5.24
CA PHE A 157 -7.17 8.78 4.74
C PHE A 157 -8.39 7.97 5.12
N ASP A 158 -9.51 8.66 5.23
CA ASP A 158 -10.83 8.07 5.28
C ASP A 158 -11.46 8.33 3.91
N ILE A 159 -12.04 7.33 3.24
CA ILE A 159 -12.67 7.51 1.92
C ILE A 159 -14.05 6.89 1.87
N ILE A 160 -15.01 7.65 1.35
CA ILE A 160 -16.42 7.25 1.26
C ILE A 160 -16.76 6.93 -0.20
N SER A 161 -17.47 5.82 -0.39
CA SER A 161 -18.06 5.44 -1.66
C SER A 161 -19.21 6.39 -2.00
N PRO A 162 -19.15 7.15 -3.11
CA PRO A 162 -20.27 8.00 -3.52
C PRO A 162 -21.49 7.18 -3.96
N GLN A 163 -21.32 5.89 -4.24
CA GLN A 163 -22.39 5.01 -4.72
C GLN A 163 -23.16 4.36 -3.57
N SER A 164 -22.44 3.88 -2.55
CA SER A 164 -23.01 3.11 -1.44
C SER A 164 -23.03 3.85 -0.11
N GLY A 165 -22.19 4.88 0.06
CA GLY A 165 -21.95 5.53 1.35
C GLY A 165 -21.03 4.74 2.29
N ASP A 166 -20.51 3.60 1.84
CA ASP A 166 -19.56 2.80 2.63
C ASP A 166 -18.25 3.57 2.82
N LYS A 167 -17.64 3.38 3.99
CA LYS A 167 -16.42 4.07 4.38
C LYS A 167 -15.27 3.09 4.51
N LEU A 168 -14.16 3.41 3.84
CA LEU A 168 -12.88 2.73 3.98
C LEU A 168 -11.96 3.64 4.79
N VAL A 169 -11.41 3.12 5.88
CA VAL A 169 -10.53 3.86 6.76
C VAL A 169 -9.13 3.30 6.71
N VAL A 170 -8.17 4.10 6.23
CA VAL A 170 -6.74 3.77 6.23
C VAL A 170 -6.02 4.64 7.26
N ARG A 171 -5.55 4.02 8.34
CA ARG A 171 -4.90 4.74 9.47
C ARG A 171 -3.39 4.77 9.39
N ASP A 172 -2.76 3.67 8.98
CA ASP A 172 -1.30 3.52 8.99
C ASP A 172 -0.78 2.95 7.65
N GLY A 173 -1.00 3.69 6.56
CA GLY A 173 -0.41 3.38 5.26
C GLY A 173 1.06 3.77 5.19
N GLN A 174 1.90 2.87 4.70
CA GLN A 174 3.33 3.08 4.46
C GLN A 174 3.69 2.66 3.05
N PHE A 175 4.60 3.41 2.42
CA PHE A 175 5.10 3.06 1.11
C PHE A 175 6.63 3.13 1.03
N ASP A 176 7.19 2.19 0.29
CA ASP A 176 8.60 2.11 -0.09
C ASP A 176 8.66 1.60 -1.53
N ILE A 177 8.75 2.54 -2.48
CA ILE A 177 8.73 2.25 -3.92
C ILE A 177 10.16 2.36 -4.44
N ARG A 178 10.64 1.30 -5.07
CA ARG A 178 11.97 1.24 -5.70
C ARG A 178 11.82 1.28 -7.22
N ARG A 179 12.67 2.07 -7.88
CA ARG A 179 12.75 2.18 -9.34
C ARG A 179 13.74 1.19 -9.92
#